data_AF-A0A8T7HR84-F1
#
_entry.id   AF-A0A8T7HR84-F1
#
_cell.length_a   1.000
_cell.length_b   1.000
_cell.length_c   1.000
_cell.angle_alpha   90.00
_cell.angle_beta   90.00
_cell.angle_gamma   90.00
#
_symmetry.space_group_name_H-M   'P 1'
#
loop_
_entity.id
_entity.type
_entity.pdbx_description
1 polymer ?
#
loop_
_entity_poly.entity_id
_entity_poly.type
_entity_poly.pdbx_seq_one_letter_code
_entity_poly.pdbx_strand_id
1 'polypeptide(L)'
;MTNSESSFDQEKFCCILAWFFPFGLLWWYLDENMKKNRHVKFQVKQSLTLVAFFIVYSFVSLIATQVTGILTIIPVLGQMIQLAVGFVLLVIGLALFALWAIGLITIIQEKEQELFLIGKYAVWFRF
;
A
#
# COMPACT_ATOMS: atom_id res chain seq x y z
N MET A 1 11.37 5.78 35.40
CA MET A 1 10.26 6.30 34.57
C MET A 1 10.51 6.02 33.07
N THR A 2 11.02 4.85 32.66
CA THR A 2 11.67 4.75 31.33
C THR A 2 11.30 3.54 30.47
N ASN A 3 10.39 2.65 30.90
CA ASN A 3 10.07 1.44 30.12
C ASN A 3 8.84 1.56 29.22
N SER A 4 7.91 2.49 29.48
CA SER A 4 6.69 2.64 28.66
C SER A 4 6.86 3.57 27.47
N GLU A 5 7.70 4.60 27.57
CA GLU A 5 7.97 5.52 26.45
C GLU A 5 8.82 4.85 25.37
N SER A 6 9.82 4.05 25.77
CA SER A 6 10.69 3.34 24.83
C SER A 6 9.95 2.27 24.03
N SER A 7 9.01 1.53 24.65
CA SER A 7 8.17 0.58 23.94
C SER A 7 7.22 1.27 22.96
N PHE A 8 6.70 2.45 23.33
CA PHE A 8 5.76 3.20 22.52
C PHE A 8 6.42 3.78 21.26
N ASP A 9 7.63 4.33 21.38
CA ASP A 9 8.40 4.81 20.24
C ASP A 9 8.81 3.67 19.30
N GLN A 10 9.10 2.48 19.86
CA GLN A 10 9.39 1.27 19.08
C GLN A 10 8.18 0.79 18.26
N GLU A 11 6.98 0.83 18.83
CA GLU A 11 5.74 0.44 18.14
C GLU A 11 5.46 1.36 16.94
N LYS A 12 5.56 2.68 17.13
CA LYS A 12 5.43 3.65 16.03
C LYS A 12 6.47 3.46 14.96
N PHE A 13 7.72 3.25 15.36
CA PHE A 13 8.82 3.02 14.43
C PHE A 13 8.59 1.75 13.60
N CYS A 14 8.13 0.67 14.24
CA CYS A 14 7.74 -0.57 13.59
C CYS A 14 6.59 -0.36 12.59
N CYS A 15 5.56 0.42 12.97
CA CYS A 15 4.47 0.80 12.07
C CYS A 15 4.97 1.55 10.83
N ILE A 16 5.82 2.58 11.00
CA ILE A 16 6.38 3.34 9.87
C ILE A 16 7.20 2.42 8.97
N LEU A 17 8.06 1.59 9.56
CA LEU A 17 8.86 0.61 8.81
C LEU A 17 8.00 -0.40 8.04
N ALA A 18 6.79 -0.72 8.51
CA ALA A 18 5.90 -1.66 7.82
C ALA A 18 5.41 -1.09 6.48
N TRP A 19 5.24 0.23 6.38
CA TRP A 19 4.91 0.93 5.14
C TRP A 19 6.09 1.02 4.16
N PHE A 20 7.31 0.87 4.66
CA PHE A 20 8.53 0.72 3.87
C PHE A 20 8.91 -0.76 3.73
N PHE A 21 8.01 -1.52 3.08
CA PHE A 21 8.23 -2.93 2.77
C PHE A 21 9.64 -3.14 2.15
N PRO A 22 10.39 -4.19 2.57
CA PRO A 22 10.01 -5.31 3.43
C PRO A 22 10.38 -5.16 4.92
N PHE A 23 11.06 -4.09 5.31
CA PHE A 23 11.81 -4.04 6.56
C PHE A 23 10.93 -4.13 7.82
N GLY A 24 9.80 -3.42 7.88
CA GLY A 24 8.92 -3.50 9.05
C GLY A 24 8.12 -4.79 9.15
N LEU A 25 7.87 -5.48 8.03
CA LEU A 25 7.25 -6.81 8.09
C LEU A 25 8.21 -7.82 8.71
N LEU A 26 9.50 -7.73 8.38
CA LEU A 26 10.53 -8.59 8.97
C LEU A 26 10.64 -8.36 10.49
N TRP A 27 10.64 -7.10 10.92
CA TRP A 27 10.67 -6.74 12.34
C TRP A 27 9.43 -7.29 13.06
N TRP A 28 8.23 -7.00 12.56
CA TRP A 28 6.98 -7.50 13.13
C TRP A 28 6.94 -9.03 13.21
N TYR A 29 7.55 -9.73 12.24
CA TYR A 29 7.64 -11.19 12.26
C TYR A 29 8.63 -11.72 13.29
N LEU A 30 9.73 -11.00 13.54
CA LEU A 30 10.78 -11.40 14.48
C LEU A 30 10.44 -11.07 15.95
N ASP A 31 9.67 -10.02 16.20
CA ASP A 31 9.34 -9.56 17.56
C ASP A 31 7.93 -10.01 18.00
N GLU A 32 7.86 -10.95 18.94
CA GLU A 32 6.58 -11.44 19.49
C GLU A 32 5.79 -10.36 20.24
N ASN A 33 6.44 -9.34 20.79
CA ASN A 33 5.73 -8.26 21.48
C ASN A 33 4.95 -7.41 20.48
N MET A 34 5.54 -7.16 19.31
CA MET A 34 4.91 -6.41 18.21
C MET A 34 3.72 -7.16 17.59
N LYS A 35 3.74 -8.50 17.62
CA LYS A 35 2.60 -9.33 17.17
C LYS A 35 1.38 -9.23 18.08
N LYS A 36 1.59 -9.01 19.38
CA LYS A 36 0.52 -8.88 20.37
C LYS A 36 -0.13 -7.50 20.32
N ASN A 37 0.56 -6.50 19.82
CA ASN A 37 0.02 -5.15 19.67
C ASN A 37 -1.00 -5.09 18.52
N ARG A 38 -2.25 -4.73 18.86
CA ARG A 38 -3.35 -4.60 17.88
C ARG A 38 -3.08 -3.52 16.83
N HIS A 39 -2.55 -2.37 17.25
CA HIS A 39 -2.29 -1.22 16.38
C HIS A 39 -1.21 -1.55 15.34
N VAL A 40 -0.09 -2.13 15.79
CA VAL A 40 0.99 -2.57 14.90
C VAL A 40 0.48 -3.65 13.93
N LYS A 41 -0.27 -4.64 14.41
CA LYS A 41 -0.87 -5.68 13.56
C LYS A 41 -1.80 -5.08 12.49
N PHE A 42 -2.58 -4.06 12.83
CA PHE A 42 -3.47 -3.40 11.89
C PHE A 42 -2.70 -2.65 10.79
N GLN A 43 -1.69 -1.87 11.15
CA GLN A 43 -0.86 -1.12 10.21
C GLN A 43 -0.03 -2.04 9.29
N VAL A 44 0.49 -3.15 9.83
CA VAL A 44 1.17 -4.19 9.05
C VAL A 44 0.21 -4.84 8.04
N LYS A 45 -1.04 -5.11 8.42
CA LYS A 45 -2.03 -5.65 7.49
C LYS A 45 -2.41 -4.67 6.39
N GLN A 46 -2.61 -3.39 6.72
CA GLN A 46 -2.94 -2.36 5.75
C GLN A 46 -1.80 -2.14 4.75
N SER A 47 -0.56 -2.01 5.24
CA SER A 47 0.62 -1.89 4.38
C SER A 47 0.80 -3.11 3.47
N LEU A 48 0.63 -4.33 3.98
CA LEU A 48 0.67 -5.55 3.16
C LEU A 48 -0.43 -5.57 2.09
N THR A 49 -1.64 -5.15 2.44
CA THR A 49 -2.77 -5.08 1.50
C THR A 49 -2.47 -4.06 0.39
N LEU A 50 -1.90 -2.91 0.73
CA LEU A 50 -1.52 -1.90 -0.25
C LEU A 50 -0.39 -2.39 -1.18
N VAL A 51 0.60 -3.10 -0.65
CA VAL A 51 1.64 -3.76 -1.47
C VAL A 51 1.01 -4.74 -2.46
N ALA A 52 0.03 -5.54 -2.04
CA ALA A 52 -0.69 -6.42 -2.95
C ALA A 52 -1.42 -5.65 -4.06
N PHE A 53 -2.06 -4.52 -3.74
CA PHE A 53 -2.66 -3.64 -4.76
C PHE A 53 -1.62 -3.07 -5.74
N PHE A 54 -0.44 -2.66 -5.28
CA PHE A 54 0.65 -2.21 -6.16
C PHE A 54 1.13 -3.31 -7.09
N ILE A 55 1.25 -4.54 -6.60
CA ILE A 55 1.63 -5.70 -7.43
C ILE A 55 0.57 -5.93 -8.52
N VAL A 56 -0.71 -6.01 -8.14
CA VAL A 56 -1.82 -6.19 -9.10
C VAL A 56 -1.85 -5.05 -10.13
N TYR A 57 -1.73 -3.80 -9.68
CA TYR A 57 -1.66 -2.63 -10.56
C TYR A 57 -0.50 -2.73 -11.55
N SER A 58 0.68 -3.18 -11.09
CA SER A 58 1.86 -3.34 -11.95
C SER A 58 1.61 -4.36 -13.07
N PHE A 59 0.98 -5.51 -12.76
CA PHE A 59 0.61 -6.50 -13.75
C PHE A 59 -0.44 -5.98 -14.74
N VAL A 60 -1.48 -5.31 -14.25
CA VAL A 60 -2.53 -4.71 -15.10
C VAL A 60 -1.94 -3.66 -16.03
N SER A 61 -1.07 -2.78 -15.52
CA SER A 61 -0.37 -1.77 -16.32
C SER A 61 0.51 -2.40 -17.40
N LEU A 62 1.22 -3.49 -17.07
CA LEU A 62 2.04 -4.22 -18.03
C LEU A 62 1.17 -4.82 -19.15
N ILE A 63 0.06 -5.48 -18.82
CA ILE A 63 -0.83 -6.07 -19.84
C ILE A 63 -1.45 -4.96 -20.71
N ALA A 64 -1.94 -3.88 -20.09
CA ALA A 64 -2.57 -2.77 -20.79
C ALA A 64 -1.61 -2.08 -21.78
N THR A 65 -0.34 -1.90 -21.40
CA THR A 65 0.68 -1.32 -22.29
C THR A 65 1.04 -2.25 -23.45
N GLN A 66 1.09 -3.57 -23.23
CA GLN A 66 1.33 -4.54 -24.31
C GLN A 66 0.18 -4.60 -25.31
N VAL A 67 -1.08 -4.63 -24.84
CA VAL A 67 -2.26 -4.64 -25.71
C VAL A 67 -2.36 -3.36 -26.53
N THR A 68 -2.13 -2.21 -25.90
CA THR A 68 -2.17 -0.91 -26.60
C THR A 68 -1.01 -0.72 -27.59
N GLY A 69 0.17 -1.32 -27.33
CA GLY A 69 1.31 -1.30 -28.25
C GLY A 69 1.05 -1.98 -29.60
N ILE A 70 0.12 -2.93 -29.69
CA ILE A 70 -0.28 -3.54 -30.97
C ILE A 70 -1.20 -2.58 -31.76
N LEU A 71 -2.01 -1.77 -31.06
CA LEU A 71 -2.96 -0.84 -31.66
C LEU A 71 -2.28 0.42 -32.24
N THR A 72 -1.04 0.72 -31.85
CA THR A 72 -0.26 1.85 -32.40
C THR A 72 0.19 1.67 -33.84
N ILE A 73 -0.05 0.49 -34.44
CA ILE A 73 0.13 0.28 -35.89
C ILE A 73 -0.75 1.27 -36.68
N ILE A 74 -1.88 1.71 -36.12
CA ILE A 74 -2.69 2.80 -36.66
C ILE A 74 -2.21 4.12 -36.01
N PRO A 75 -1.48 5.00 -36.73
CA PRO A 75 -0.70 6.08 -36.13
C PRO A 75 -1.52 7.11 -35.35
N VAL A 76 -2.77 7.38 -35.73
CA VAL A 76 -3.61 8.37 -35.03
C VAL A 76 -4.53 7.72 -34.01
N LEU A 77 -5.29 6.69 -34.40
CA LEU A 77 -6.23 6.02 -33.49
C LEU A 77 -5.51 5.29 -32.33
N GLY A 78 -4.40 4.61 -32.63
CA GLY A 78 -3.65 3.86 -31.64
C GLY A 78 -3.02 4.76 -30.56
N GLN A 79 -2.49 5.92 -30.96
CA GLN A 79 -1.93 6.89 -30.02
C GLN A 79 -2.99 7.51 -29.11
N MET A 80 -4.19 7.80 -29.64
CA MET A 80 -5.30 8.32 -28.84
C MET A 80 -5.75 7.31 -27.78
N ILE A 81 -5.85 6.02 -28.15
CA ILE A 81 -6.19 4.94 -27.22
C ILE A 81 -5.09 4.76 -26.16
N GLN A 82 -3.82 4.75 -26.58
CA GLN A 82 -2.70 4.63 -25.65
C GLN A 82 -2.66 5.79 -24.65
N LEU A 83 -2.93 7.02 -25.09
CA LEU A 83 -3.00 8.19 -24.22
C LEU A 83 -4.17 8.08 -23.23
N ALA A 84 -5.36 7.67 -23.70
CA ALA A 84 -6.51 7.47 -22.83
C ALA A 84 -6.25 6.39 -21.76
N VAL A 85 -5.69 5.24 -22.16
CA VAL A 85 -5.34 4.15 -21.24
C VAL A 85 -4.24 4.59 -20.26
N GLY A 86 -3.22 5.29 -20.75
CA GLY A 86 -2.15 5.84 -19.91
C GLY A 86 -2.69 6.84 -18.88
N PHE A 87 -3.64 7.69 -19.26
CA PHE A 87 -4.29 8.62 -18.35
C PHE A 87 -5.08 7.90 -17.25
N VAL A 88 -5.85 6.86 -17.60
CA VAL A 88 -6.57 6.05 -16.60
C VAL A 88 -5.60 5.38 -15.63
N LEU A 89 -4.53 4.76 -16.13
CA LEU A 89 -3.51 4.14 -15.29
C LEU A 89 -2.83 5.15 -14.38
N LEU A 90 -2.55 6.36 -14.87
CA LEU A 90 -1.97 7.44 -14.08
C LEU A 90 -2.90 7.85 -12.92
N VAL A 91 -4.19 8.05 -13.19
CA VAL A 91 -5.16 8.42 -12.15
C VAL A 91 -5.25 7.34 -11.07
N ILE A 92 -5.28 6.07 -11.46
CA ILE A 92 -5.28 4.94 -10.51
C ILE A 92 -3.98 4.91 -9.71
N GLY A 93 -2.83 5.11 -10.36
CA GLY A 93 -1.52 5.16 -9.70
C GLY A 93 -1.42 6.28 -8.67
N LEU A 94 -1.93 7.47 -9.00
CA LEU A 94 -2.02 8.59 -8.06
C LEU A 94 -2.96 8.27 -6.88
N ALA A 95 -4.07 7.60 -7.11
CA ALA A 95 -4.98 7.19 -6.03
C ALA A 95 -4.31 6.19 -5.07
N LEU A 96 -3.57 5.21 -5.59
CA LEU A 96 -2.78 4.27 -4.77
C LEU A 96 -1.67 4.98 -3.99
N PHE A 97 -1.00 5.95 -4.62
CA PHE A 97 0.01 6.77 -3.95
C PHE A 97 -0.60 7.67 -2.86
N ALA A 98 -1.78 8.22 -3.10
CA ALA A 98 -2.50 8.99 -2.07
C ALA A 98 -2.89 8.10 -0.89
N LEU A 99 -3.37 6.87 -1.14
CA LEU A 99 -3.63 5.89 -0.08
C LEU A 99 -2.35 5.53 0.69
N TRP A 100 -1.21 5.43 -0.02
CA TRP A 100 0.10 5.25 0.60
C TRP A 100 0.43 6.39 1.58
N ALA A 101 0.31 7.63 1.12
CA ALA A 101 0.60 8.80 1.93
C ALA A 101 -0.37 8.95 3.13
N ILE A 102 -1.67 8.71 2.93
CA ILE A 102 -2.67 8.77 4.01
C ILE A 102 -2.34 7.75 5.09
N GLY A 103 -1.96 6.53 4.73
CA GLY A 103 -1.58 5.51 5.69
C GLY A 103 -0.36 5.88 6.54
N LEU A 104 0.61 6.58 5.95
CA LEU A 104 1.74 7.15 6.70
C LEU A 104 1.27 8.23 7.68
N ILE A 105 0.33 9.09 7.26
CA ILE A 105 -0.23 10.14 8.11
C ILE A 105 -1.06 9.56 9.26
N THR A 106 -1.82 8.48 9.04
CA THR A 106 -2.63 7.85 10.10
C THR A 106 -1.77 7.25 11.20
N ILE A 107 -0.56 6.76 10.88
CA ILE A 107 0.42 6.33 11.90
C ILE A 107 0.88 7.52 12.75
N ILE A 108 1.22 8.64 12.11
CA ILE A 108 1.66 9.85 12.82
C ILE A 108 0.55 10.40 13.72
N GLN A 109 -0.71 10.29 13.28
CA GLN A 109 -1.88 10.72 14.04
C GLN A 109 -2.36 9.68 15.06
N GLU A 110 -1.75 8.49 15.12
CA GLU A 110 -2.16 7.35 15.96
C GLU A 110 -3.62 6.93 15.80
N LYS A 111 -4.28 7.36 14.72
CA LYS A 111 -5.68 7.04 14.49
C LYS A 111 -5.74 5.72 13.74
N GLU A 112 -6.45 4.75 14.31
CA GLU A 112 -6.92 3.57 13.60
C GLU A 112 -8.06 3.97 12.65
N GLN A 113 -7.73 4.75 11.63
CA GLN A 113 -8.66 5.00 10.54
C GLN A 113 -8.49 3.89 9.51
N GLU A 114 -9.52 3.07 9.38
CA GLU A 114 -9.69 2.21 8.23
C GLU A 114 -9.73 3.09 6.98
N LEU A 115 -8.74 2.93 6.10
CA LEU A 115 -8.79 3.50 4.76
C LEU A 115 -10.07 2.98 4.11
N PHE A 116 -11.02 3.87 3.78
CA PHE A 116 -12.39 3.51 3.35
C PHE A 116 -12.45 2.47 2.22
N LEU A 117 -11.43 2.42 1.37
CA LEU A 117 -11.29 1.45 0.27
C LEU A 117 -10.48 0.20 0.62
N ILE A 118 -9.56 0.25 1.59
CA ILE A 118 -8.66 -0.87 1.93
C ILE A 118 -9.13 -1.62 3.18
N GLY A 119 -9.76 -0.94 4.15
CA GLY A 119 -10.30 -1.55 5.37
C GLY A 119 -11.30 -2.66 5.10
N LYS A 120 -12.13 -2.50 4.06
CA LYS A 120 -13.09 -3.54 3.63
C LYS A 120 -12.41 -4.79 3.06
N TYR A 121 -11.24 -4.66 2.43
CA TYR A 121 -10.48 -5.80 1.90
C TYR A 121 -9.41 -6.32 2.87
N ALA A 122 -9.04 -5.56 3.91
CA ALA A 122 -8.16 -6.04 4.99
C ALA A 122 -8.76 -7.24 5.73
N VAL A 123 -10.09 -7.40 5.68
CA VAL A 123 -10.84 -8.58 6.17
C VAL A 123 -10.41 -9.88 5.48
N TRP A 124 -9.92 -9.84 4.22
CA TRP A 124 -9.46 -11.03 3.51
C TRP A 124 -8.15 -11.61 4.07
N PHE A 125 -7.31 -10.78 4.71
CA PHE A 125 -6.10 -11.26 5.39
C PHE A 125 -6.42 -11.64 6.85
N ARG A 126 -7.11 -12.78 7.02
CA ARG A 126 -7.29 -13.47 8.31
C ARG A 126 -6.00 -14.20 8.71
N PHE A 127 -5.01 -13.44 9.19
CA PHE A 127 -3.92 -13.91 10.05
C PHE A 127 -4.00 -13.22 11.42
#